data_AF-A0A970D3B5-F1
#
_entry.id   AF-A0A970D3B5-F1
#
_cell.length_a   1.000
_cell.length_b   1.000
_cell.length_c   1.000
_cell.angle_alpha   90.00
_cell.angle_beta   90.00
_cell.angle_gamma   90.00
#
_symmetry.space_group_name_H-M   'P 1'
#
loop_
_entity.id
_entity.type
_entity.pdbx_description
1 polymer ?
#
loop_
_entity_poly.entity_id
_entity_poly.type
_entity_poly.pdbx_seq_one_letter_code
_entity_poly.pdbx_strand_id
1 'polypeptide(L)'
;MTRKLTAILLTFLFSALSLHAALDFSVFDPRGFEGSAPMEFNAPEDIIEAPNGNILVADSGNNRIQEITKTGAFVRVIPPLATASSTLAVLTDNKAPTVSFMQDGEMMTIAQTQLMQKTESAFRNPMSMAFDSNGVLYVTLHKDDMLVGLDFKSGKIAKIVARSGKDQGELYGPIGVDINRNDVFAVAEFKNKRVQILDKYGNCLKILIYREEKQVNGKTTSSSLAPRGVKWNSEGHLIVTYPLYHQIVCWDVRNGTVLWRYGTGKEGSDRGMVYNPSFIAQSRDGNYLVSDTLNHRILEISNEGMFLNHYSQQGTSPGRLRSPRGLLLTDDDNLYIADQGNARFHIFMPGKVTIALKEAKMHAMREEWDQVMTVTDKILYMQPTNPEAINLKVNALYYYGNKAFEEKDYTKARDYYKRVLRYRPNDDNIPKKLDSIFWVSNNKIFITIIAGVIIAIGALLLIWVLKLFLSKAFKKKT
;
A
#
# COMPACT_ATOMS: atom_id res chain seq x y z
N MET A 1 -31.63 17.26 33.13
CA MET A 1 -32.30 15.99 32.74
C MET A 1 -33.13 16.29 31.50
N THR A 2 -32.95 15.76 30.30
CA THR A 2 -32.15 14.65 29.77
C THR A 2 -31.89 14.96 28.30
N ARG A 3 -30.62 15.18 27.92
CA ARG A 3 -30.16 15.07 26.52
C ARG A 3 -30.23 13.60 26.12
N LYS A 4 -31.36 13.16 25.58
CA LYS A 4 -31.48 11.88 24.86
C LYS A 4 -32.66 11.98 23.91
N LEU A 5 -32.41 12.28 22.65
CA LEU A 5 -33.23 11.77 21.55
C LEU A 5 -32.41 11.77 20.26
N THR A 6 -31.92 10.55 19.98
CA THR A 6 -31.80 9.96 18.63
C THR A 6 -30.88 10.65 17.63
N ALA A 7 -29.58 10.56 17.90
CA ALA A 7 -28.66 10.20 16.82
C ALA A 7 -29.06 8.78 16.37
N ILE A 8 -29.81 8.68 15.26
CA ILE A 8 -29.96 7.41 14.57
C ILE A 8 -28.56 7.09 14.04
N LEU A 9 -27.86 6.27 14.82
CA LEU A 9 -26.69 5.54 14.37
C LEU A 9 -27.17 4.73 13.16
N LEU A 10 -26.96 5.26 11.96
CA LEU A 10 -27.06 4.50 10.73
C LEU A 10 -25.95 3.46 10.86
N THR A 11 -26.28 2.31 11.43
CA THR A 11 -25.39 1.15 11.51
C THR A 11 -25.07 0.77 10.08
N PHE A 12 -23.92 1.26 9.62
CA PHE A 12 -23.20 0.76 8.47
C PHE A 12 -23.13 -0.77 8.57
N LEU A 13 -23.94 -1.46 7.78
CA LEU A 13 -23.52 -2.73 7.21
C LEU A 13 -22.65 -2.40 5.99
N PHE A 14 -21.44 -1.89 6.25
CA PHE A 14 -20.32 -2.41 5.49
C PHE A 14 -20.14 -3.82 6.04
N SER A 15 -20.80 -4.80 5.42
CA SER A 15 -20.26 -6.15 5.48
C SER A 15 -18.81 -6.03 5.03
N ALA A 16 -17.88 -6.21 5.96
CA ALA A 16 -16.47 -6.38 5.66
C ALA A 16 -16.31 -7.71 4.89
N LEU A 17 -16.78 -7.75 3.65
CA LEU A 17 -15.88 -8.24 2.63
C LEU A 17 -14.84 -7.14 2.53
N SER A 18 -13.67 -7.36 3.08
CA SER A 18 -12.48 -6.70 2.57
C SER A 18 -12.43 -7.06 1.09
N LEU A 19 -13.06 -6.25 0.26
CA LEU A 19 -12.89 -6.39 -1.17
C LEU A 19 -11.43 -6.01 -1.36
N HIS A 20 -10.57 -7.01 -1.54
CA HIS A 20 -9.17 -6.84 -1.91
C HIS A 20 -9.14 -6.18 -3.29
N ALA A 21 -9.41 -4.88 -3.32
CA ALA A 21 -9.49 -4.11 -4.52
C ALA A 21 -8.08 -4.00 -5.07
N ALA A 22 -7.92 -4.43 -6.32
CA ALA A 22 -6.66 -4.25 -7.00
C ALA A 22 -6.35 -2.76 -7.14
N LEU A 23 -5.05 -2.43 -7.16
CA LEU A 23 -4.62 -1.07 -7.45
C LEU A 23 -5.03 -0.68 -8.88
N ASP A 24 -5.26 0.62 -9.09
CA ASP A 24 -5.44 1.18 -10.43
C ASP A 24 -4.18 1.93 -10.82
N PHE A 25 -3.57 1.55 -11.93
CA PHE A 25 -2.46 2.27 -12.54
C PHE A 25 -2.84 2.63 -13.98
N SER A 26 -2.95 3.92 -14.26
CA SER A 26 -3.37 4.41 -15.57
C SER A 26 -2.57 5.61 -16.08
N VAL A 27 -1.65 6.14 -15.28
CA VAL A 27 -0.68 7.15 -15.71
C VAL A 27 0.72 6.56 -15.56
N PHE A 28 1.53 6.68 -16.62
CA PHE A 28 2.82 6.02 -16.72
C PHE A 28 3.91 7.00 -17.10
N ASP A 29 5.00 7.00 -16.33
CA ASP A 29 6.12 7.91 -16.51
C ASP A 29 7.46 7.15 -16.44
N PRO A 30 8.03 6.76 -17.60
CA PRO A 30 9.36 6.18 -17.66
C PRO A 30 10.45 7.24 -17.57
N ARG A 31 11.49 7.00 -16.75
CA ARG A 31 12.58 7.97 -16.51
C ARG A 31 13.96 7.32 -16.53
N GLY A 32 14.89 8.02 -17.15
CA GLY A 32 16.25 7.55 -17.37
C GLY A 32 16.38 6.69 -18.63
N PHE A 33 17.64 6.35 -18.95
CA PHE A 33 18.02 5.56 -20.12
C PHE A 33 19.37 4.87 -19.85
N GLU A 34 19.79 4.01 -20.77
CA GLU A 34 21.04 3.25 -20.63
C GLU A 34 22.27 4.16 -20.61
N GLY A 35 23.17 3.94 -19.65
CA GLY A 35 24.45 4.64 -19.57
C GLY A 35 25.03 4.69 -18.16
N SER A 36 25.89 5.68 -17.90
CA SER A 36 26.63 5.83 -16.63
C SER A 36 26.68 7.26 -16.08
N ALA A 37 26.14 8.25 -16.79
CA ALA A 37 25.97 9.61 -16.28
C ALA A 37 24.83 9.68 -15.23
N PRO A 38 24.66 10.81 -14.52
CA PRO A 38 23.49 11.03 -13.67
C PRO A 38 22.18 10.77 -14.42
N MET A 39 21.23 10.05 -13.80
CA MET A 39 19.96 9.60 -14.41
C MET A 39 20.08 8.57 -15.55
N GLU A 40 21.29 8.13 -15.88
CA GLU A 40 21.53 6.96 -16.72
C GLU A 40 21.74 5.72 -15.85
N PHE A 41 21.29 4.56 -16.32
CA PHE A 41 21.34 3.32 -15.57
C PHE A 41 21.94 2.19 -16.38
N ASN A 42 22.53 1.22 -15.68
CA ASN A 42 22.95 -0.05 -16.21
C ASN A 42 22.59 -1.14 -15.20
N ALA A 43 21.61 -1.97 -15.58
CA ALA A 43 21.03 -3.00 -14.71
C ALA A 43 20.57 -2.46 -13.34
N PRO A 44 19.58 -1.54 -13.28
CA PRO A 44 18.97 -1.15 -12.02
C PRO A 44 18.28 -2.37 -11.39
N GLU A 45 18.54 -2.64 -10.12
CA GLU A 45 18.10 -3.86 -9.41
C GLU A 45 17.07 -3.59 -8.32
N ASP A 46 17.26 -2.57 -7.50
CA ASP A 46 16.34 -2.22 -6.43
C ASP A 46 16.02 -0.73 -6.38
N ILE A 47 14.86 -0.38 -5.83
CA ILE A 47 14.36 0.98 -5.72
C ILE A 47 13.61 1.15 -4.40
N ILE A 48 14.02 2.11 -3.58
CA ILE A 48 13.41 2.36 -2.25
C ILE A 48 13.24 3.86 -1.97
N GLU A 49 12.36 4.19 -1.02
CA GLU A 49 12.20 5.55 -0.52
C GLU A 49 13.11 5.77 0.70
N ALA A 50 13.85 6.88 0.69
CA ALA A 50 14.67 7.32 1.80
C ALA A 50 13.83 8.12 2.83
N PRO A 51 14.30 8.26 4.08
CA PRO A 51 13.57 8.99 5.13
C PRO A 51 13.26 10.47 4.81
N ASN A 52 14.01 11.07 3.88
CA ASN A 52 13.77 12.44 3.38
C ASN A 52 12.73 12.50 2.24
N GLY A 53 12.14 11.38 1.84
CA GLY A 53 11.20 11.25 0.72
C GLY A 53 11.85 11.16 -0.67
N ASN A 54 13.18 11.12 -0.75
CA ASN A 54 13.88 10.88 -2.01
C ASN A 54 13.85 9.39 -2.37
N ILE A 55 14.05 9.10 -3.65
CA ILE A 55 14.09 7.75 -4.21
C ILE A 55 15.55 7.34 -4.39
N LEU A 56 15.89 6.15 -3.92
CA LEU A 56 17.20 5.52 -4.14
C LEU A 56 17.06 4.43 -5.18
N VAL A 57 17.96 4.39 -6.15
CA VAL A 57 18.02 3.33 -7.17
C VAL A 57 19.37 2.64 -7.12
N ALA A 58 19.38 1.33 -6.85
CA ALA A 58 20.59 0.50 -6.93
C ALA A 58 20.91 0.21 -8.39
N ASP A 59 21.93 0.88 -8.91
CA ASP A 59 22.38 0.85 -10.29
C ASP A 59 23.55 -0.14 -10.39
N SER A 60 23.20 -1.43 -10.38
CA SER A 60 24.13 -2.50 -10.04
C SER A 60 25.26 -2.70 -11.05
N GLY A 61 25.01 -2.42 -12.35
CA GLY A 61 25.99 -2.48 -13.43
C GLY A 61 26.97 -1.32 -13.41
N ASN A 62 26.56 -0.16 -12.88
CA ASN A 62 27.44 0.99 -12.66
C ASN A 62 28.06 1.01 -11.25
N ASN A 63 27.81 -0.02 -10.43
CA ASN A 63 28.37 -0.16 -9.08
C ASN A 63 28.10 1.06 -8.19
N ARG A 64 26.87 1.58 -8.22
CA ARG A 64 26.48 2.75 -7.43
C ARG A 64 25.02 2.69 -7.04
N ILE A 65 24.63 3.57 -6.12
CA ILE A 65 23.24 3.92 -5.84
C ILE A 65 23.07 5.38 -6.27
N GLN A 66 21.97 5.70 -6.94
CA GLN A 66 21.60 7.08 -7.25
C GLN A 66 20.48 7.55 -6.33
N GLU A 67 20.66 8.70 -5.68
CA GLU A 67 19.59 9.41 -4.95
C GLU A 67 18.94 10.42 -5.89
N ILE A 68 17.61 10.39 -5.95
CA ILE A 68 16.78 11.15 -6.87
C ILE A 68 15.63 11.75 -6.07
N THR A 69 15.25 13.00 -6.31
CA THR A 69 14.06 13.58 -5.67
C THR A 69 12.80 12.83 -6.11
N LYS A 70 11.73 12.89 -5.31
CA LYS A 70 10.40 12.37 -5.72
C LYS A 70 9.89 13.01 -7.02
N THR A 71 10.36 14.20 -7.37
CA THR A 71 10.07 14.88 -8.65
C THR A 71 10.94 14.41 -9.81
N GLY A 72 12.00 13.63 -9.58
CA GLY A 72 12.86 13.03 -10.61
C GLY A 72 14.18 13.73 -10.87
N ALA A 73 14.58 14.69 -10.04
CA ALA A 73 15.86 15.36 -10.17
C ALA A 73 16.96 14.54 -9.50
N PHE A 74 18.10 14.37 -10.17
CA PHE A 74 19.27 13.76 -9.57
C PHE A 74 19.79 14.58 -8.37
N VAL A 75 20.16 13.90 -7.29
CA VAL A 75 20.73 14.51 -6.08
C VAL A 75 22.22 14.19 -5.98
N ARG A 76 22.58 12.90 -5.93
CA ARG A 76 23.97 12.42 -5.79
C ARG A 76 24.10 10.92 -6.07
N VAL A 77 25.34 10.44 -6.05
CA VAL A 77 25.69 9.02 -6.03
C VAL A 77 26.14 8.57 -4.64
N ILE A 78 25.85 7.32 -4.30
CA ILE A 78 26.22 6.64 -3.05
C ILE A 78 26.92 5.30 -3.38
N PRO A 79 28.09 5.00 -2.79
CA PRO A 79 28.91 5.94 -2.01
C PRO A 79 29.44 7.09 -2.90
N PRO A 80 29.88 8.21 -2.28
CA PRO A 80 30.55 9.28 -3.03
C PRO A 80 31.75 8.73 -3.79
N LEU A 81 31.95 9.21 -5.03
CA LEU A 81 33.15 8.86 -5.79
C LEU A 81 34.39 9.25 -4.98
N ALA A 82 35.36 8.34 -4.88
CA ALA A 82 36.61 8.61 -4.20
C ALA A 82 37.28 9.83 -4.85
N THR A 83 37.30 10.96 -4.16
CA THR A 83 38.14 12.09 -4.56
C THR A 83 39.58 11.66 -4.43
N ALA A 84 40.40 11.91 -5.47
CA ALA A 84 41.83 11.66 -5.48
C ALA A 84 42.59 12.57 -4.48
N SER A 85 42.28 12.48 -3.20
CA SER A 85 43.04 13.08 -2.10
C SER A 85 42.51 12.58 -0.75
N SER A 86 42.99 11.42 -0.34
CA SER A 86 43.43 11.26 1.04
C SER A 86 44.64 10.36 0.99
N THR A 87 45.81 10.98 1.09
CA THR A 87 47.10 10.32 1.18
C THR A 87 47.03 9.19 2.19
N LEU A 88 47.35 7.97 1.74
CA LEU A 88 47.75 6.88 2.60
C LEU A 88 48.89 7.38 3.50
N ALA A 89 48.58 7.71 4.75
CA ALA A 89 49.59 7.65 5.80
C ALA A 89 49.86 6.16 6.02
N VAL A 90 50.79 5.63 5.23
CA VAL A 90 51.35 4.31 5.41
C VAL A 90 52.06 4.32 6.77
N LEU A 91 51.39 3.81 7.80
CA LEU A 91 52.07 3.36 9.02
C LEU A 91 52.72 2.02 8.69
N THR A 92 53.90 2.07 8.07
CA THR A 92 54.80 0.92 8.05
C THR A 92 55.36 0.76 9.45
N ASP A 93 54.74 -0.08 10.27
CA ASP A 93 55.52 -0.83 11.24
C ASP A 93 54.90 -2.21 11.55
N ASN A 94 55.73 -3.22 11.35
CA ASN A 94 55.41 -4.66 11.34
C ASN A 94 55.25 -5.24 12.75
N LYS A 95 54.34 -4.69 13.55
CA LYS A 95 53.77 -5.35 14.74
C LYS A 95 52.34 -4.88 14.88
N ALA A 96 51.36 -5.71 14.51
CA ALA A 96 49.95 -5.39 14.62
C ALA A 96 49.60 -4.95 16.05
N PRO A 97 49.37 -3.65 16.32
CA PRO A 97 48.79 -3.24 17.57
C PRO A 97 47.29 -3.18 17.34
N THR A 98 46.54 -3.95 18.13
CA THR A 98 45.07 -3.83 18.20
C THR A 98 44.74 -2.51 18.89
N VAL A 99 44.98 -1.38 18.22
CA VAL A 99 44.53 -0.07 18.69
C VAL A 99 43.08 0.04 18.27
N SER A 100 42.20 -0.05 19.27
CA SER A 100 40.78 0.23 19.10
C SER A 100 40.52 1.66 19.51
N PHE A 101 39.76 2.41 18.73
CA PHE A 101 39.33 3.76 19.04
C PHE A 101 37.80 3.85 18.99
N MET A 102 37.24 4.80 19.72
CA MET A 102 35.79 5.02 19.74
C MET A 102 35.37 5.78 18.48
N GLN A 103 34.43 5.22 17.72
CA GLN A 103 33.70 5.92 16.67
C GLN A 103 32.20 5.70 16.91
N ASP A 104 31.45 6.78 17.11
CA ASP A 104 29.99 6.75 17.38
C ASP A 104 29.56 5.83 18.54
N GLY A 105 30.44 5.66 19.55
CA GLY A 105 30.19 4.84 20.74
C GLY A 105 30.55 3.36 20.59
N GLU A 106 31.06 2.92 19.43
CA GLU A 106 31.59 1.58 19.21
C GLU A 106 33.13 1.56 19.17
N MET A 107 33.72 0.51 19.73
CA MET A 107 35.16 0.27 19.67
C MET A 107 35.54 -0.29 18.29
N MET A 108 36.22 0.52 17.49
CA MET A 108 36.64 0.17 16.13
C MET A 108 38.13 -0.12 16.08
N THR A 109 38.49 -1.26 15.48
CA THR A 109 39.88 -1.61 15.20
C THR A 109 40.36 -0.95 13.90
N ILE A 110 41.67 -0.70 13.80
CA ILE A 110 42.31 -0.24 12.56
C ILE A 110 41.97 -1.17 11.38
N ALA A 111 41.95 -2.48 11.60
CA ALA A 111 41.64 -3.47 10.57
C ALA A 111 40.19 -3.34 10.05
N GLN A 112 39.22 -3.08 10.92
CA GLN A 112 37.83 -2.81 10.51
C GLN A 112 37.74 -1.53 9.68
N THR A 113 38.43 -0.47 10.11
CA THR A 113 38.44 0.82 9.40
C THR A 113 39.05 0.72 8.01
N GLN A 114 40.20 0.07 7.88
CA GLN A 114 40.84 -0.18 6.58
C GLN A 114 39.96 -1.00 5.64
N LEU A 115 39.25 -1.99 6.18
CA LEU A 115 38.34 -2.78 5.38
C LEU A 115 37.14 -1.96 4.89
N MET A 116 36.53 -1.14 5.75
CA MET A 116 35.41 -0.28 5.32
C MET A 116 35.84 0.68 4.21
N GLN A 117 37.02 1.30 4.31
CA GLN A 117 37.57 2.16 3.26
C GLN A 117 37.82 1.39 1.95
N LYS A 118 38.36 0.17 2.06
CA LYS A 118 38.55 -0.72 0.90
C LYS A 118 37.22 -1.08 0.25
N THR A 119 36.20 -1.43 1.05
CA THR A 119 34.86 -1.77 0.55
C THR A 119 34.17 -0.55 -0.06
N GLU A 120 34.35 0.65 0.48
CA GLU A 120 33.81 1.89 -0.09
C GLU A 120 34.45 2.18 -1.45
N SER A 121 35.78 2.02 -1.55
CA SER A 121 36.52 2.22 -2.81
C SER A 121 36.23 1.15 -3.87
N ALA A 122 35.86 -0.05 -3.44
CA ALA A 122 35.57 -1.19 -4.29
C ALA A 122 34.07 -1.55 -4.28
N PHE A 123 33.20 -0.61 -3.92
CA PHE A 123 31.76 -0.83 -3.80
C PHE A 123 31.24 -1.40 -5.12
N ARG A 124 30.71 -2.63 -5.10
CA ARG A 124 30.38 -3.37 -6.32
C ARG A 124 29.05 -4.08 -6.22
N ASN A 125 28.31 -3.98 -7.31
CA ASN A 125 27.07 -4.69 -7.54
C ASN A 125 26.09 -4.59 -6.35
N PRO A 126 25.69 -3.36 -5.96
CA PRO A 126 24.61 -3.16 -5.00
C PRO A 126 23.33 -3.79 -5.57
N MET A 127 22.71 -4.69 -4.82
CA MET A 127 21.53 -5.41 -5.29
C MET A 127 20.26 -4.91 -4.62
N SER A 128 20.16 -5.01 -3.29
CA SER A 128 18.96 -4.64 -2.54
C SER A 128 19.30 -3.72 -1.38
N MET A 129 18.32 -2.89 -1.01
CA MET A 129 18.49 -1.83 -0.04
C MET A 129 17.35 -1.83 0.99
N ALA A 130 17.67 -1.51 2.24
CA ALA A 130 16.67 -1.31 3.29
C ALA A 130 17.18 -0.31 4.33
N PHE A 131 16.26 0.44 4.95
CA PHE A 131 16.58 1.31 6.08
C PHE A 131 16.23 0.64 7.40
N ASP A 132 17.06 0.85 8.42
CA ASP A 132 16.67 0.57 9.80
C ASP A 132 15.86 1.74 10.40
N SER A 133 15.36 1.54 11.63
CA SER A 133 14.58 2.54 12.36
C SER A 133 15.34 3.85 12.67
N ASN A 134 16.68 3.84 12.57
CA ASN A 134 17.55 5.00 12.82
C ASN A 134 17.96 5.70 11.51
N GLY A 135 17.52 5.22 10.35
CA GLY A 135 17.83 5.80 9.06
C GLY A 135 19.21 5.40 8.50
N VAL A 136 19.83 4.33 9.02
CA VAL A 136 21.02 3.72 8.40
C VAL A 136 20.59 2.94 7.16
N LEU A 137 21.27 3.19 6.04
CA LEU A 137 21.00 2.50 4.78
C LEU A 137 21.80 1.19 4.72
N TYR A 138 21.14 0.06 4.64
CA TYR A 138 21.77 -1.23 4.46
C TYR A 138 21.69 -1.70 3.02
N VAL A 139 22.79 -2.26 2.51
CA VAL A 139 22.93 -2.64 1.11
C VAL A 139 23.59 -4.01 1.01
N THR A 140 23.01 -4.90 0.21
CA THR A 140 23.65 -6.15 -0.19
C THR A 140 24.60 -5.91 -1.35
N LEU A 141 25.87 -6.30 -1.18
CA LEU A 141 26.91 -6.26 -2.21
C LEU A 141 27.14 -7.69 -2.71
N HIS A 142 26.49 -8.04 -3.82
CA HIS A 142 26.43 -9.44 -4.27
C HIS A 142 27.78 -9.98 -4.75
N LYS A 143 28.63 -9.12 -5.32
CA LYS A 143 29.95 -9.54 -5.83
C LYS A 143 30.97 -9.76 -4.71
N ASP A 144 30.80 -9.07 -3.60
CA ASP A 144 31.68 -9.14 -2.42
C ASP A 144 31.14 -10.08 -1.32
N ASP A 145 29.92 -10.61 -1.52
CA ASP A 145 29.21 -11.45 -0.56
C ASP A 145 29.07 -10.75 0.81
N MET A 146 28.66 -9.46 0.81
CA MET A 146 28.55 -8.64 2.01
C MET A 146 27.16 -8.02 2.21
N LEU A 147 26.86 -7.73 3.47
CA LEU A 147 25.84 -6.76 3.87
C LEU A 147 26.54 -5.61 4.59
N VAL A 148 26.40 -4.40 4.05
CA VAL A 148 27.03 -3.19 4.60
C VAL A 148 25.97 -2.20 5.05
N GLY A 149 26.26 -1.46 6.12
CA GLY A 149 25.47 -0.32 6.58
C GLY A 149 26.20 0.97 6.25
N LEU A 150 25.50 1.92 5.63
CA LEU A 150 25.99 3.24 5.26
C LEU A 150 25.30 4.32 6.08
N ASP A 151 26.07 5.32 6.50
CA ASP A 151 25.48 6.56 6.98
C ASP A 151 24.82 7.26 5.78
N PHE A 152 23.49 7.41 5.83
CA PHE A 152 22.76 7.94 4.69
C PHE A 152 23.16 9.39 4.40
N LYS A 153 23.46 10.20 5.43
CA LYS A 153 23.79 11.61 5.23
C LYS A 153 25.12 11.78 4.49
N SER A 154 26.16 11.04 4.85
CA SER A 154 27.46 11.11 4.18
C SER A 154 27.56 10.20 2.96
N GLY A 155 26.74 9.14 2.88
CA GLY A 155 26.82 8.07 1.90
C GLY A 155 28.02 7.13 2.10
N LYS A 156 28.70 7.20 3.25
CA LYS A 156 29.91 6.40 3.53
C LYS A 156 29.57 5.11 4.25
N ILE A 157 30.42 4.10 4.10
CA ILE A 157 30.24 2.84 4.83
C ILE A 157 30.54 3.08 6.31
N ALA A 158 29.53 2.85 7.16
CA ALA A 158 29.63 2.97 8.61
C ALA A 158 29.90 1.62 9.29
N LYS A 159 29.43 0.50 8.70
CA LYS A 159 29.64 -0.84 9.25
C LYS A 159 29.52 -1.95 8.21
N ILE A 160 30.14 -3.09 8.52
CA ILE A 160 30.00 -4.35 7.79
C ILE A 160 29.29 -5.33 8.70
N VAL A 161 28.06 -5.70 8.34
CA VAL A 161 27.17 -6.55 9.15
C VAL A 161 27.52 -8.02 8.97
N ALA A 162 27.80 -8.41 7.73
CA ALA A 162 28.08 -9.78 7.37
C ALA A 162 29.08 -9.85 6.22
N ARG A 163 29.82 -10.96 6.18
CA ARG A 163 30.95 -11.19 5.27
C ARG A 163 30.74 -12.49 4.49
N SER A 164 31.54 -12.66 3.45
CA SER A 164 31.55 -13.87 2.62
C SER A 164 31.75 -15.13 3.46
N GLY A 165 30.86 -16.10 3.29
CA GLY A 165 30.98 -17.41 3.90
C GLY A 165 29.69 -18.22 3.94
N LYS A 166 29.70 -19.33 4.65
CA LYS A 166 28.58 -20.31 4.68
C LYS A 166 28.05 -20.54 6.10
N ASP A 167 28.76 -20.05 7.11
CA ASP A 167 28.37 -20.21 8.49
C ASP A 167 27.26 -19.24 8.87
N GLN A 168 26.77 -19.34 10.10
CA GLN A 168 25.77 -18.45 10.64
C GLN A 168 26.33 -17.03 10.76
N GLY A 169 25.59 -16.03 10.27
CA GLY A 169 26.05 -14.63 10.22
C GLY A 169 26.98 -14.31 9.04
N GLU A 170 27.38 -15.31 8.26
CA GLU A 170 28.09 -15.13 6.98
C GLU A 170 27.12 -15.25 5.80
N LEU A 171 27.47 -14.64 4.66
CA LEU A 171 26.63 -14.60 3.46
C LEU A 171 27.34 -15.19 2.25
N TYR A 172 26.59 -15.86 1.37
CA TYR A 172 27.08 -16.23 0.04
C TYR A 172 26.01 -16.01 -1.03
N GLY A 173 26.30 -15.10 -1.94
CA GLY A 173 25.39 -14.57 -2.95
C GLY A 173 24.15 -13.88 -2.35
N PRO A 174 24.29 -12.94 -1.40
CA PRO A 174 23.15 -12.18 -0.90
C PRO A 174 22.50 -11.40 -2.05
N ILE A 175 21.17 -11.36 -2.09
CA ILE A 175 20.41 -10.54 -3.06
C ILE A 175 19.45 -9.62 -2.31
N GLY A 176 18.32 -10.12 -1.81
CA GLY A 176 17.32 -9.31 -1.12
C GLY A 176 17.67 -9.07 0.34
N VAL A 177 17.40 -7.85 0.82
CA VAL A 177 17.38 -7.51 2.24
C VAL A 177 16.11 -6.73 2.56
N ASP A 178 15.48 -7.02 3.69
CA ASP A 178 14.40 -6.20 4.25
C ASP A 178 14.51 -6.18 5.77
N ILE A 179 14.16 -5.04 6.37
CA ILE A 179 14.31 -4.77 7.79
C ILE A 179 12.94 -4.44 8.35
N ASN A 180 12.52 -5.14 9.39
CA ASN A 180 11.24 -4.84 10.04
C ASN A 180 11.38 -3.69 11.05
N ARG A 181 10.25 -3.25 11.62
CA ARG A 181 10.19 -2.12 12.57
C ARG A 181 10.98 -2.32 13.87
N ASN A 182 11.46 -3.53 14.16
CA ASN A 182 12.26 -3.87 15.33
C ASN A 182 13.75 -4.06 14.97
N ASP A 183 14.20 -3.60 13.80
CA ASP A 183 15.55 -3.75 13.28
C ASP A 183 16.01 -5.22 13.19
N VAL A 184 15.08 -6.11 12.85
CA VAL A 184 15.38 -7.51 12.51
C VAL A 184 15.46 -7.63 11.00
N PHE A 185 16.59 -8.16 10.53
CA PHE A 185 16.96 -8.25 9.14
C PHE A 185 16.53 -9.60 8.59
N ALA A 186 15.99 -9.62 7.38
CA ALA A 186 15.89 -10.82 6.56
C ALA A 186 16.82 -10.65 5.36
N VAL A 187 17.73 -11.60 5.14
CA VAL A 187 18.68 -11.57 4.02
C VAL A 187 18.53 -12.85 3.21
N ALA A 188 18.13 -12.72 1.94
CA ALA A 188 18.05 -13.84 1.00
C ALA A 188 19.40 -14.12 0.36
N GLU A 189 19.89 -15.35 0.53
CA GLU A 189 21.16 -15.82 0.00
C GLU A 189 20.93 -16.80 -1.14
N PHE A 190 21.16 -16.35 -2.36
CA PHE A 190 20.88 -17.13 -3.55
C PHE A 190 21.78 -18.36 -3.68
N LYS A 191 23.07 -18.23 -3.35
CA LYS A 191 24.04 -19.33 -3.48
C LYS A 191 23.99 -20.30 -2.29
N ASN A 192 23.79 -19.80 -1.06
CA ASN A 192 23.55 -20.66 0.11
C ASN A 192 22.13 -21.26 0.15
N LYS A 193 21.21 -20.78 -0.69
CA LYS A 193 19.83 -21.27 -0.80
C LYS A 193 19.07 -21.25 0.53
N ARG A 194 19.20 -20.14 1.24
CA ARG A 194 18.58 -19.89 2.54
C ARG A 194 18.22 -18.43 2.71
N VAL A 195 17.32 -18.14 3.65
CA VAL A 195 17.13 -16.79 4.18
C VAL A 195 17.66 -16.79 5.62
N GLN A 196 18.54 -15.86 5.93
CA GLN A 196 18.98 -15.63 7.30
C GLN A 196 18.21 -14.48 7.93
N ILE A 197 17.77 -14.70 9.17
CA ILE A 197 17.18 -13.69 10.03
C ILE A 197 18.28 -13.23 10.99
N LEU A 198 18.67 -11.97 10.92
CA LEU A 198 19.78 -11.42 11.68
C LEU A 198 19.29 -10.30 12.62
N ASP A 199 20.00 -10.11 13.72
CA ASP A 199 19.89 -8.86 14.47
C ASP A 199 20.71 -7.74 13.80
N LYS A 200 20.61 -6.52 14.34
CA LYS A 200 21.34 -5.35 13.84
C LYS A 200 22.87 -5.43 13.91
N TYR A 201 23.41 -6.40 14.64
CA TYR A 201 24.85 -6.65 14.79
C TYR A 201 25.35 -7.77 13.85
N GLY A 202 24.44 -8.42 13.10
CA GLY A 202 24.76 -9.50 12.18
C GLY A 202 24.71 -10.90 12.81
N ASN A 203 24.28 -11.03 14.06
CA ASN A 203 24.12 -12.35 14.68
C ASN A 203 22.92 -13.07 14.07
N CYS A 204 23.11 -14.33 13.69
CA CYS A 204 22.03 -15.14 13.14
C CYS A 204 21.04 -15.56 14.24
N LEU A 205 19.81 -15.06 14.13
CA LEU A 205 18.69 -15.44 14.98
C LEU A 205 17.98 -16.69 14.46
N LYS A 206 17.88 -16.84 13.12
CA LYS A 206 17.21 -17.99 12.50
C LYS A 206 17.64 -18.19 11.04
N ILE A 207 17.57 -19.43 10.58
CA ILE A 207 17.71 -19.80 9.17
C ILE A 207 16.40 -20.40 8.65
N LEU A 208 15.91 -19.89 7.53
CA LEU A 208 14.80 -20.48 6.77
C LEU A 208 15.36 -21.15 5.51
N ILE A 209 15.04 -22.43 5.33
CA ILE A 209 15.42 -23.21 4.14
C ILE A 209 14.15 -23.76 3.51
N TYR A 210 13.83 -23.27 2.31
CA TYR A 210 12.73 -23.84 1.55
C TYR A 210 13.22 -25.02 0.73
N ARG A 211 12.52 -26.14 0.86
CA ARG A 211 12.88 -27.40 0.19
C ARG A 211 11.73 -27.87 -0.66
N GLU A 212 12.09 -28.45 -1.80
CA GLU A 212 11.18 -29.22 -2.62
C GLU A 212 11.56 -30.70 -2.54
N GLU A 213 10.54 -31.54 -2.35
CA GLU A 213 10.66 -32.99 -2.40
C GLU A 213 10.14 -33.53 -3.73
N LYS A 214 10.96 -34.35 -4.40
CA LYS A 214 10.60 -35.08 -5.62
C LYS A 214 10.81 -36.56 -5.44
N GLN A 215 9.85 -37.37 -5.90
CA GLN A 215 10.04 -38.81 -6.05
C GLN A 215 10.77 -39.08 -7.36
N VAL A 216 11.96 -39.69 -7.29
CA VAL A 216 12.74 -40.11 -8.46
C VAL A 216 13.10 -41.57 -8.26
N ASN A 217 12.63 -42.45 -9.15
CA ASN A 217 12.86 -43.90 -9.09
C ASN A 217 12.51 -44.54 -7.74
N GLY A 218 11.39 -44.12 -7.12
CA GLY A 218 10.96 -44.61 -5.81
C GLY A 218 11.75 -44.08 -4.60
N LYS A 219 12.68 -43.15 -4.81
CA LYS A 219 13.43 -42.46 -3.75
C LYS A 219 12.99 -40.99 -3.66
N THR A 220 12.74 -40.53 -2.43
CA THR A 220 12.50 -39.11 -2.17
C THR A 220 13.83 -38.35 -2.19
N THR A 221 13.92 -37.36 -3.07
CA THR A 221 15.02 -36.40 -3.15
C THR A 221 14.52 -35.06 -2.65
N SER A 222 15.30 -34.40 -1.78
CA SER A 222 14.95 -33.07 -1.25
C SER A 222 16.02 -32.07 -1.68
N SER A 223 15.61 -30.98 -2.33
CA SER A 223 16.52 -29.93 -2.79
C SER A 223 16.14 -28.57 -2.23
N SER A 224 17.13 -27.85 -1.69
CA SER A 224 16.92 -26.47 -1.24
C SER A 224 16.76 -25.53 -2.44
N LEU A 225 15.90 -24.54 -2.30
CA LEU A 225 15.55 -23.58 -3.34
C LEU A 225 16.19 -22.21 -3.04
N ALA A 226 16.72 -21.57 -4.09
CA ALA A 226 17.38 -20.27 -3.98
C ALA A 226 16.34 -19.15 -3.82
N PRO A 227 16.33 -18.40 -2.70
CA PRO A 227 15.49 -17.22 -2.55
C PRO A 227 16.09 -16.01 -3.29
N ARG A 228 15.27 -14.97 -3.54
CA ARG A 228 15.74 -13.70 -4.09
C ARG A 228 15.22 -12.48 -3.32
N GLY A 229 13.94 -12.19 -3.42
CA GLY A 229 13.30 -11.07 -2.74
C GLY A 229 12.74 -11.50 -1.39
N VAL A 230 12.77 -10.58 -0.43
CA VAL A 230 12.24 -10.75 0.93
C VAL A 230 11.44 -9.50 1.30
N LYS A 231 10.30 -9.67 1.97
CA LYS A 231 9.51 -8.55 2.49
C LYS A 231 8.80 -8.94 3.78
N TRP A 232 9.05 -8.22 4.85
CA TRP A 232 8.30 -8.29 6.10
C TRP A 232 6.94 -7.64 5.93
N ASN A 233 5.92 -8.29 6.48
CA ASN A 233 4.63 -7.64 6.71
C ASN A 233 4.50 -7.13 8.15
N SER A 234 3.43 -6.39 8.43
CA SER A 234 3.15 -5.82 9.75
C SER A 234 2.90 -6.84 10.87
N GLU A 235 2.60 -8.09 10.53
CA GLU A 235 2.36 -9.18 11.49
C GLU A 235 3.65 -9.92 11.90
N GLY A 236 4.76 -9.63 11.20
CA GLY A 236 6.03 -10.32 11.37
C GLY A 236 6.12 -11.64 10.60
N HIS A 237 5.29 -11.82 9.57
CA HIS A 237 5.48 -12.85 8.56
C HIS A 237 6.41 -12.35 7.46
N LEU A 238 7.09 -13.28 6.79
CA LEU A 238 8.07 -12.96 5.75
C LEU A 238 7.64 -13.54 4.41
N ILE A 239 7.48 -12.68 3.42
CA ILE A 239 7.17 -13.06 2.05
C ILE A 239 8.49 -13.18 1.30
N VAL A 240 8.70 -14.32 0.64
CA VAL A 240 9.96 -14.67 -0.02
C VAL A 240 9.68 -15.18 -1.43
N THR A 241 10.42 -14.67 -2.42
CA THR A 241 10.37 -15.19 -3.79
C THR A 241 11.45 -16.25 -4.04
N TYR A 242 11.08 -17.27 -4.80
CA TYR A 242 11.96 -18.36 -5.23
C TYR A 242 11.97 -18.41 -6.76
N PRO A 243 12.84 -17.61 -7.43
CA PRO A 243 12.76 -17.38 -8.86
C PRO A 243 12.91 -18.65 -9.72
N LEU A 244 13.85 -19.52 -9.35
CA LEU A 244 14.15 -20.75 -10.09
C LEU A 244 13.11 -21.86 -9.87
N TYR A 245 12.23 -21.69 -8.90
CA TYR A 245 11.11 -22.60 -8.64
C TYR A 245 9.76 -21.90 -8.86
N HIS A 246 9.75 -20.70 -9.44
CA HIS A 246 8.54 -20.01 -9.89
C HIS A 246 7.46 -19.93 -8.78
N GLN A 247 7.88 -19.55 -7.58
CA GLN A 247 7.01 -19.48 -6.41
C GLN A 247 7.28 -18.26 -5.55
N ILE A 248 6.23 -17.83 -4.86
CA ILE A 248 6.22 -16.84 -3.79
C ILE A 248 5.66 -17.55 -2.55
N VAL A 249 6.29 -17.36 -1.39
CA VAL A 249 5.95 -18.08 -0.16
C VAL A 249 5.89 -17.11 1.01
N CYS A 250 4.84 -17.22 1.82
CA CYS A 250 4.76 -16.52 3.10
C CYS A 250 5.15 -17.46 4.25
N TRP A 251 6.08 -16.99 5.07
CA TRP A 251 6.64 -17.71 6.21
C TRP A 251 6.12 -17.12 7.51
N ASP A 252 5.65 -17.99 8.40
CA ASP A 252 5.70 -17.70 9.83
C ASP A 252 7.15 -17.91 10.29
N VAL A 253 7.87 -16.81 10.48
CA VAL A 253 9.27 -16.86 10.88
C VAL A 253 9.43 -17.41 12.30
N ARG A 254 8.46 -17.25 13.19
CA ARG A 254 8.55 -17.72 14.59
C ARG A 254 8.55 -19.24 14.60
N ASN A 255 7.62 -19.85 13.89
CA ASN A 255 7.47 -21.30 13.82
C ASN A 255 8.33 -21.95 12.73
N GLY A 256 8.81 -21.19 11.74
CA GLY A 256 9.54 -21.73 10.59
C GLY A 256 8.64 -22.52 9.63
N THR A 257 7.34 -22.20 9.61
CA THR A 257 6.34 -22.87 8.78
C THR A 257 5.91 -21.97 7.63
N VAL A 258 5.42 -22.60 6.55
CA VAL A 258 4.84 -21.87 5.42
C VAL A 258 3.35 -21.70 5.64
N LEU A 259 2.86 -20.47 5.54
CA LEU A 259 1.46 -20.11 5.69
C LEU A 259 0.69 -20.27 4.39
N TRP A 260 1.23 -19.74 3.30
CA TRP A 260 0.66 -19.86 1.96
C TRP A 260 1.73 -19.80 0.88
N ARG A 261 1.37 -20.22 -0.33
CA ARG A 261 2.22 -20.21 -1.52
C ARG A 261 1.42 -19.71 -2.72
N TYR A 262 2.09 -18.98 -3.60
CA TYR A 262 1.58 -18.62 -4.93
C TYR A 262 2.58 -19.10 -5.99
N GLY A 263 2.10 -19.69 -7.10
CA GLY A 263 2.93 -20.30 -8.11
C GLY A 263 2.89 -21.83 -8.08
N THR A 264 2.87 -22.45 -9.26
CA THR A 264 2.69 -23.90 -9.42
C THR A 264 4.00 -24.69 -9.37
N GLY A 265 5.16 -24.02 -9.19
CA GLY A 265 6.47 -24.65 -9.34
C GLY A 265 6.93 -24.75 -10.80
N LYS A 266 6.11 -24.30 -11.76
CA LYS A 266 6.38 -24.31 -13.20
C LYS A 266 6.29 -22.89 -13.75
N GLU A 267 7.11 -22.60 -14.76
CA GLU A 267 7.02 -21.34 -15.49
C GLU A 267 5.68 -21.24 -16.24
N GLY A 268 5.15 -20.02 -16.32
CA GLY A 268 3.92 -19.71 -17.04
C GLY A 268 3.38 -18.34 -16.67
N SER A 269 2.37 -17.89 -17.39
CA SER A 269 1.76 -16.56 -17.25
C SER A 269 0.28 -16.58 -16.87
N ASP A 270 -0.34 -17.78 -16.82
CA ASP A 270 -1.73 -17.96 -16.41
C ASP A 270 -1.96 -17.57 -14.94
N ARG A 271 -3.24 -17.46 -14.55
CA ARG A 271 -3.61 -17.23 -13.16
C ARG A 271 -3.04 -18.33 -12.26
N GLY A 272 -2.43 -17.94 -11.14
CA GLY A 272 -1.73 -18.86 -10.25
C GLY A 272 -0.31 -19.24 -10.70
N MET A 273 0.17 -18.76 -11.84
CA MET A 273 1.53 -18.98 -12.34
C MET A 273 2.36 -17.69 -12.30
N VAL A 274 3.67 -17.86 -12.15
CA VAL A 274 4.68 -16.80 -12.22
C VAL A 274 5.90 -17.33 -12.96
N TYR A 275 6.71 -16.44 -13.50
CA TYR A 275 7.96 -16.78 -14.15
C TYR A 275 9.11 -15.92 -13.63
N ASN A 276 9.95 -16.55 -12.81
CA ASN A 276 11.12 -15.93 -12.18
C ASN A 276 10.75 -14.70 -11.32
N PRO A 277 9.86 -14.86 -10.31
CA PRO A 277 9.50 -13.75 -9.42
C PRO A 277 10.73 -13.22 -8.68
N SER A 278 10.86 -11.90 -8.55
CA SER A 278 12.04 -11.26 -7.96
C SER A 278 11.74 -10.45 -6.71
N PHE A 279 11.41 -9.17 -6.80
CA PHE A 279 11.21 -8.30 -5.63
C PHE A 279 9.72 -8.13 -5.29
N ILE A 280 9.46 -7.66 -4.07
CA ILE A 280 8.14 -7.54 -3.47
C ILE A 280 7.98 -6.14 -2.85
N ALA A 281 6.85 -5.49 -3.12
CA ALA A 281 6.36 -4.33 -2.36
C ALA A 281 5.02 -4.68 -1.70
N GLN A 282 4.64 -3.96 -0.64
CA GLN A 282 3.36 -4.16 0.05
C GLN A 282 2.51 -2.89 -0.04
N SER A 283 1.21 -3.04 -0.31
CA SER A 283 0.23 -1.95 -0.25
C SER A 283 -0.26 -1.72 1.17
N ARG A 284 -0.90 -0.57 1.40
CA ARG A 284 -1.51 -0.22 2.69
C ARG A 284 -2.64 -1.17 3.10
N ASP A 285 -3.31 -1.77 2.12
CA ASP A 285 -4.35 -2.77 2.34
C ASP A 285 -3.77 -4.17 2.63
N GLY A 286 -2.43 -4.30 2.64
CA GLY A 286 -1.73 -5.55 2.94
C GLY A 286 -1.46 -6.45 1.74
N ASN A 287 -1.95 -6.09 0.55
CA ASN A 287 -1.67 -6.81 -0.71
C ASN A 287 -0.18 -6.71 -1.05
N TYR A 288 0.32 -7.66 -1.84
CA TYR A 288 1.70 -7.69 -2.30
C TYR A 288 1.78 -7.48 -3.81
N LEU A 289 2.63 -6.56 -4.21
CA LEU A 289 3.07 -6.38 -5.59
C LEU A 289 4.38 -7.16 -5.77
N VAL A 290 4.45 -8.01 -6.78
CA VAL A 290 5.62 -8.86 -7.04
C VAL A 290 6.06 -8.68 -8.48
N SER A 291 7.37 -8.47 -8.68
CA SER A 291 7.95 -8.43 -10.01
C SER A 291 8.01 -9.83 -10.60
N ASP A 292 7.11 -10.11 -11.53
CA ASP A 292 7.04 -11.34 -12.30
C ASP A 292 7.98 -11.20 -13.52
N THR A 293 9.28 -11.25 -13.22
CA THR A 293 10.37 -10.71 -14.05
C THR A 293 10.29 -11.17 -15.50
N LEU A 294 10.24 -12.48 -15.75
CA LEU A 294 10.32 -13.03 -17.10
C LEU A 294 8.97 -13.04 -17.82
N ASN A 295 7.87 -12.75 -17.12
CA ASN A 295 6.59 -12.39 -17.74
C ASN A 295 6.47 -10.87 -18.01
N HIS A 296 7.47 -10.08 -17.60
CA HIS A 296 7.55 -8.63 -17.88
C HIS A 296 6.35 -7.83 -17.36
N ARG A 297 5.85 -8.24 -16.20
CA ARG A 297 4.67 -7.66 -15.54
C ARG A 297 4.89 -7.52 -14.04
N ILE A 298 4.05 -6.70 -13.41
CA ILE A 298 3.90 -6.68 -11.95
C ILE A 298 2.64 -7.46 -11.60
N LEU A 299 2.76 -8.43 -10.70
CA LEU A 299 1.66 -9.23 -10.18
C LEU A 299 1.17 -8.61 -8.87
N GLU A 300 -0.14 -8.49 -8.68
CA GLU A 300 -0.74 -8.17 -7.38
C GLU A 300 -1.43 -9.40 -6.80
N ILE A 301 -1.10 -9.73 -5.55
CA ILE A 301 -1.72 -10.80 -4.77
C ILE A 301 -2.24 -10.26 -3.43
N SER A 302 -3.31 -10.85 -2.90
CA SER A 302 -3.84 -10.49 -1.58
C SER A 302 -2.90 -10.88 -0.44
N ASN A 303 -3.17 -10.39 0.76
CA ASN A 303 -2.46 -10.78 1.98
C ASN A 303 -2.58 -12.30 2.30
N GLU A 304 -3.58 -12.98 1.75
CA GLU A 304 -3.77 -14.44 1.82
C GLU A 304 -3.18 -15.20 0.61
N GLY A 305 -2.48 -14.51 -0.29
CA GLY A 305 -1.82 -15.13 -1.44
C GLY A 305 -2.77 -15.47 -2.61
N MET A 306 -3.89 -14.75 -2.77
CA MET A 306 -4.79 -14.92 -3.91
C MET A 306 -4.45 -13.95 -5.05
N PHE A 307 -4.60 -14.36 -6.30
CA PHE A 307 -4.44 -13.46 -7.45
C PHE A 307 -5.49 -12.34 -7.41
N LEU A 308 -5.05 -11.09 -7.53
CA LEU A 308 -5.94 -9.93 -7.69
C LEU A 308 -5.87 -9.39 -9.11
N ASN A 309 -4.67 -8.98 -9.54
CA ASN A 309 -4.47 -8.35 -10.84
C ASN A 309 -3.03 -8.48 -11.32
N HIS A 310 -2.76 -8.03 -12.54
CA HIS A 310 -1.40 -7.77 -13.00
C HIS A 310 -1.36 -6.52 -13.88
N TYR A 311 -0.17 -5.94 -13.99
CA TYR A 311 0.07 -4.70 -14.71
C TYR A 311 1.23 -4.85 -15.67
N SER A 312 1.17 -4.13 -16.79
CA SER A 312 2.15 -4.16 -17.87
C SER A 312 2.18 -5.48 -18.67
N GLN A 313 2.85 -5.40 -19.82
CA GLN A 313 3.36 -6.53 -20.59
C GLN A 313 4.72 -6.11 -21.17
N GLN A 314 5.42 -7.03 -21.84
CA GLN A 314 6.71 -6.74 -22.46
C GLN A 314 6.68 -5.52 -23.41
N GLY A 315 7.64 -4.61 -23.27
CA GLY A 315 7.85 -3.50 -24.21
C GLY A 315 8.66 -2.34 -23.63
N THR A 316 8.76 -1.25 -24.40
CA THR A 316 9.54 -0.04 -24.05
C THR A 316 8.68 1.22 -23.91
N SER A 317 7.47 1.25 -24.49
CA SER A 317 6.53 2.38 -24.37
C SER A 317 6.09 2.63 -22.91
N PRO A 318 5.55 3.82 -22.57
CA PRO A 318 4.93 4.06 -21.27
C PRO A 318 3.92 2.97 -20.89
N GLY A 319 3.96 2.49 -19.64
CA GLY A 319 3.16 1.36 -19.14
C GLY A 319 3.62 -0.03 -19.60
N ARG A 320 4.72 -0.13 -20.37
CA ARG A 320 5.37 -1.39 -20.74
C ARG A 320 6.71 -1.56 -20.03
N LEU A 321 7.01 -2.78 -19.64
CA LEU A 321 8.20 -3.14 -18.86
C LEU A 321 9.01 -4.22 -19.57
N ARG A 322 10.28 -4.35 -19.21
CA ARG A 322 11.15 -5.45 -19.60
C ARG A 322 11.97 -5.89 -18.40
N SER A 323 11.71 -7.10 -17.95
CA SER A 323 12.39 -7.72 -16.81
C SER A 323 12.39 -6.85 -15.54
N PRO A 324 11.22 -6.41 -15.03
CA PRO A 324 11.17 -5.57 -13.85
C PRO A 324 11.80 -6.25 -12.62
N ARG A 325 12.45 -5.46 -11.76
CA ARG A 325 13.13 -5.92 -10.53
C ARG A 325 12.54 -5.24 -9.30
N GLY A 326 13.29 -4.38 -8.61
CA GLY A 326 12.87 -3.65 -7.43
C GLY A 326 11.55 -2.93 -7.60
N LEU A 327 10.80 -2.88 -6.50
CA LEU A 327 9.49 -2.24 -6.42
C LEU A 327 9.42 -1.38 -5.17
N LEU A 328 8.94 -0.16 -5.34
CA LEU A 328 8.58 0.74 -4.25
C LEU A 328 7.16 1.24 -4.49
N LEU A 329 6.23 0.87 -3.62
CA LEU A 329 4.92 1.49 -3.56
C LEU A 329 4.94 2.58 -2.49
N THR A 330 4.77 3.83 -2.93
CA THR A 330 4.72 4.98 -2.03
C THR A 330 3.34 5.12 -1.38
N ASP A 331 3.27 5.90 -0.32
CA ASP A 331 2.05 6.23 0.42
C ASP A 331 0.93 6.89 -0.41
N ASP A 332 1.29 7.49 -1.55
CA ASP A 332 0.34 8.08 -2.51
C ASP A 332 -0.13 7.07 -3.57
N ASP A 333 0.21 5.79 -3.40
CA ASP A 333 0.05 4.68 -4.34
C ASP A 333 0.76 4.88 -5.69
N ASN A 334 1.85 5.65 -5.73
CA ASN A 334 2.74 5.62 -6.88
C ASN A 334 3.69 4.43 -6.76
N LEU A 335 3.71 3.57 -7.77
CA LEU A 335 4.59 2.41 -7.86
C LEU A 335 5.80 2.74 -8.72
N TYR A 336 6.96 2.83 -8.08
CA TYR A 336 8.27 2.96 -8.72
C TYR A 336 8.84 1.57 -8.99
N ILE A 337 9.33 1.37 -10.21
CA ILE A 337 9.76 0.06 -10.71
C ILE A 337 11.16 0.22 -11.28
N ALA A 338 12.11 -0.61 -10.85
CA ALA A 338 13.37 -0.79 -11.54
C ALA A 338 13.11 -1.62 -12.82
N ASP A 339 12.97 -0.93 -13.96
CA ASP A 339 12.68 -1.53 -15.26
C ASP A 339 14.00 -1.98 -15.93
N GLN A 340 14.65 -2.97 -15.30
CA GLN A 340 16.03 -3.37 -15.56
C GLN A 340 16.35 -3.56 -17.04
N GLY A 341 15.51 -4.30 -17.76
CA GLY A 341 15.76 -4.64 -19.16
C GLY A 341 15.64 -3.45 -20.11
N ASN A 342 15.07 -2.34 -19.66
CA ASN A 342 15.02 -1.08 -20.38
C ASN A 342 15.99 -0.03 -19.80
N ALA A 343 16.85 -0.42 -18.84
CA ALA A 343 17.87 0.44 -18.22
C ALA A 343 17.32 1.78 -17.70
N ARG A 344 16.20 1.72 -16.98
CA ARG A 344 15.49 2.89 -16.47
C ARG A 344 14.72 2.55 -15.19
N PHE A 345 14.10 3.55 -14.58
CA PHE A 345 12.98 3.30 -13.67
C PHE A 345 11.67 3.80 -14.26
N HIS A 346 10.55 3.26 -13.80
CA HIS A 346 9.21 3.59 -14.30
C HIS A 346 8.29 3.88 -13.12
N ILE A 347 7.47 4.92 -13.24
CA ILE A 347 6.46 5.26 -12.24
C ILE A 347 5.09 4.93 -12.80
N PHE A 348 4.37 4.04 -12.12
CA PHE A 348 2.97 3.72 -12.37
C PHE A 348 2.15 4.47 -11.32
N MET A 349 1.27 5.35 -11.77
CA MET A 349 0.51 6.26 -10.92
C MET A 349 -0.99 5.99 -11.06
N PRO A 350 -1.76 6.24 -9.98
CA PRO A 350 -3.20 6.09 -10.01
C PRO A 350 -3.85 7.09 -10.97
N GLY A 351 -4.98 6.68 -11.55
CA GLY A 351 -5.76 7.54 -12.43
C GLY A 351 -6.35 8.73 -11.70
N LYS A 352 -6.68 9.78 -12.45
CA LYS A 352 -7.34 11.00 -11.91
C LYS A 352 -8.62 10.67 -11.14
N VAL A 353 -9.39 9.67 -11.60
CA VAL A 353 -10.61 9.23 -10.92
C VAL A 353 -10.29 8.57 -9.57
N THR A 354 -9.29 7.69 -9.52
CA THR A 354 -8.84 7.02 -8.30
C THR A 354 -8.33 8.02 -7.26
N ILE A 355 -7.55 9.01 -7.69
CA ILE A 355 -7.07 10.11 -6.83
C ILE A 355 -8.26 10.91 -6.28
N ALA A 356 -9.18 11.33 -7.15
CA ALA A 356 -10.35 12.09 -6.74
C ALA A 356 -11.28 11.27 -5.81
N LEU A 357 -11.41 9.95 -6.01
CA LEU A 357 -12.20 9.08 -5.12
C LEU A 357 -11.60 9.05 -3.71
N LYS A 358 -10.28 8.96 -3.59
CA LYS A 358 -9.61 9.02 -2.28
C LYS A 358 -9.83 10.37 -1.60
N GLU A 359 -9.69 11.46 -2.34
CA GLU A 359 -9.97 12.82 -1.86
C GLU A 359 -11.42 12.93 -1.35
N ALA A 360 -12.40 12.46 -2.14
CA ALA A 360 -13.80 12.46 -1.75
C ALA A 360 -14.08 11.63 -0.49
N LYS A 361 -13.45 10.44 -0.35
CA LYS A 361 -13.56 9.61 0.86
C LYS A 361 -12.97 10.29 2.09
N MET A 362 -11.82 10.95 1.95
CA MET A 362 -11.18 11.71 3.02
C MET A 362 -12.06 12.88 3.49
N HIS A 363 -12.64 13.64 2.57
CA HIS A 363 -13.61 14.68 2.90
C HIS A 363 -14.85 14.12 3.61
N ALA A 364 -15.37 12.98 3.14
CA ALA A 364 -16.52 12.32 3.77
C ALA A 364 -16.22 11.89 5.21
N MET A 365 -15.02 11.36 5.49
CA MET A 365 -14.58 11.02 6.85
C MET A 365 -14.46 12.23 7.78
N ARG A 366 -14.22 13.42 7.22
CA ARG A 366 -14.17 14.70 7.95
C ARG A 366 -15.51 15.43 8.00
N GLU A 367 -16.57 14.81 7.46
CA GLU A 367 -17.90 15.42 7.29
C GLU A 367 -17.91 16.72 6.45
N GLU A 368 -16.93 16.89 5.56
CA GLU A 368 -16.78 18.04 4.66
C GLU A 368 -17.62 17.84 3.38
N TRP A 369 -18.94 17.68 3.54
CA TRP A 369 -19.84 17.22 2.48
C TRP A 369 -19.94 18.13 1.24
N ASP A 370 -19.66 19.42 1.36
CA ASP A 370 -19.57 20.33 0.19
C ASP A 370 -18.39 19.96 -0.72
N GLN A 371 -17.26 19.58 -0.13
CA GLN A 371 -16.09 19.10 -0.88
C GLN A 371 -16.39 17.73 -1.49
N VAL A 372 -17.04 16.83 -0.76
CA VAL A 372 -17.48 15.53 -1.30
C VAL A 372 -18.35 15.72 -2.55
N MET A 373 -19.34 16.63 -2.50
CA MET A 373 -20.19 16.95 -3.66
C MET A 373 -19.36 17.47 -4.84
N THR A 374 -18.47 18.43 -4.59
CA THR A 374 -17.62 19.03 -5.63
C THR A 374 -16.71 18.01 -6.31
N VAL A 375 -16.06 17.15 -5.52
CA VAL A 375 -15.14 16.13 -6.03
C VAL A 375 -15.91 15.01 -6.74
N THR A 376 -17.03 14.55 -6.17
CA THR A 376 -17.88 13.53 -6.82
C THR A 376 -18.50 14.03 -8.13
N ASP A 377 -18.84 15.32 -8.25
CA ASP A 377 -19.27 15.91 -9.53
C ASP A 377 -18.19 15.81 -10.60
N LYS A 378 -16.92 16.11 -10.26
CA LYS A 378 -15.78 15.94 -11.17
C LYS A 378 -15.59 14.47 -11.57
N ILE A 379 -15.72 13.54 -10.63
CA ILE A 379 -15.59 12.11 -10.91
C ILE A 379 -16.70 11.66 -11.85
N LEU A 380 -17.95 12.00 -11.57
CA LEU A 380 -19.11 11.60 -12.37
C LEU A 380 -19.12 12.28 -13.74
N TYR A 381 -18.47 13.43 -13.89
CA TYR A 381 -18.21 14.01 -15.20
C TYR A 381 -17.23 13.15 -16.03
N MET A 382 -16.15 12.65 -15.41
CA MET A 382 -15.19 11.76 -16.09
C MET A 382 -15.70 10.33 -16.27
N GLN A 383 -16.47 9.81 -15.32
CA GLN A 383 -17.03 8.46 -15.27
C GLN A 383 -18.45 8.49 -14.69
N PRO A 384 -19.48 8.74 -15.53
CA PRO A 384 -20.86 8.91 -15.08
C PRO A 384 -21.46 7.74 -14.31
N THR A 385 -20.95 6.52 -14.52
CA THR A 385 -21.44 5.28 -13.91
C THR A 385 -20.59 4.79 -12.75
N ASN A 386 -19.62 5.59 -12.25
CA ASN A 386 -18.74 5.17 -11.17
C ASN A 386 -19.53 4.92 -9.86
N PRO A 387 -19.63 3.67 -9.38
CA PRO A 387 -20.53 3.32 -8.28
C PRO A 387 -20.11 3.94 -6.95
N GLU A 388 -18.81 4.08 -6.69
CA GLU A 388 -18.31 4.68 -5.46
C GLU A 388 -18.60 6.17 -5.38
N ALA A 389 -18.38 6.90 -6.47
CA ALA A 389 -18.71 8.33 -6.54
C ALA A 389 -20.22 8.56 -6.41
N ILE A 390 -21.05 7.72 -7.05
CA ILE A 390 -22.51 7.75 -6.88
C ILE A 390 -22.88 7.54 -5.41
N ASN A 391 -22.28 6.55 -4.75
CA ASN A 391 -22.58 6.25 -3.34
C ASN A 391 -22.20 7.41 -2.41
N LEU A 392 -21.00 7.97 -2.57
CA LEU A 392 -20.55 9.13 -1.79
C LEU A 392 -21.46 10.35 -2.00
N LYS A 393 -21.86 10.60 -3.25
CA LYS A 393 -22.78 11.68 -3.58
C LYS A 393 -24.16 11.48 -2.97
N VAL A 394 -24.69 10.26 -3.02
CA VAL A 394 -25.96 9.91 -2.37
C VAL A 394 -25.87 10.13 -0.87
N ASN A 395 -24.78 9.74 -0.21
CA ASN A 395 -24.57 9.99 1.21
C ASN A 395 -24.57 11.49 1.55
N ALA A 396 -23.89 12.31 0.74
CA ALA A 396 -23.89 13.76 0.89
C ALA A 396 -25.31 14.36 0.74
N LEU A 397 -26.08 13.91 -0.26
CA LEU A 397 -27.47 14.35 -0.45
C LEU A 397 -28.36 13.96 0.74
N TYR A 398 -28.17 12.76 1.30
CA TYR A 398 -28.86 12.33 2.52
C TYR A 398 -28.52 13.21 3.71
N TYR A 399 -27.24 13.52 3.92
CA TYR A 399 -26.79 14.42 4.98
C TYR A 399 -27.48 15.78 4.89
N TYR A 400 -27.46 16.42 3.72
CA TYR A 400 -28.10 17.71 3.52
C TYR A 400 -29.63 17.66 3.60
N GLY A 401 -30.24 16.58 3.12
CA GLY A 401 -31.68 16.36 3.24
C GLY A 401 -32.12 16.26 4.70
N ASN A 402 -31.36 15.53 5.53
CA ASN A 402 -31.61 15.43 6.97
C ASN A 402 -31.40 16.76 7.68
N LYS A 403 -30.27 17.44 7.42
CA LYS A 403 -29.94 18.73 8.01
C LYS A 403 -31.01 19.79 7.70
N ALA A 404 -31.42 19.90 6.44
CA ALA A 404 -32.49 20.84 6.04
C ALA A 404 -33.83 20.51 6.71
N PHE A 405 -34.13 19.22 6.91
CA PHE A 405 -35.34 18.79 7.62
C PHE A 405 -35.32 19.22 9.10
N GLU A 406 -34.17 19.06 9.77
CA GLU A 406 -33.96 19.50 11.17
C GLU A 406 -34.06 21.03 11.31
N GLU A 407 -33.52 21.77 10.34
CA GLU A 407 -33.63 23.23 10.23
C GLU A 407 -35.03 23.71 9.82
N LYS A 408 -35.98 22.79 9.57
CA LYS A 408 -37.36 23.04 9.12
C LYS A 408 -37.46 23.68 7.72
N ASP A 409 -36.40 23.62 6.92
CA ASP A 409 -36.43 23.95 5.50
C ASP A 409 -36.89 22.73 4.69
N TYR A 410 -38.20 22.46 4.76
CA TYR A 410 -38.81 21.31 4.11
C TYR A 410 -38.75 21.36 2.58
N THR A 411 -38.66 22.55 1.99
CA THR A 411 -38.53 22.72 0.54
C THR A 411 -37.18 22.20 0.08
N LYS A 412 -36.11 22.62 0.78
CA LYS A 412 -34.74 22.20 0.49
C LYS A 412 -34.52 20.73 0.82
N ALA A 413 -35.06 20.24 1.95
CA ALA A 413 -35.01 18.81 2.30
C ALA A 413 -35.64 17.93 1.21
N ARG A 414 -36.81 18.33 0.71
CA ARG A 414 -37.52 17.63 -0.38
C ARG A 414 -36.70 17.61 -1.67
N ASP A 415 -36.02 18.70 -2.02
CA ASP A 415 -35.16 18.76 -3.21
C ASP A 415 -34.01 17.75 -3.12
N TYR A 416 -33.28 17.72 -1.99
CA TYR A 416 -32.18 16.77 -1.79
C TYR A 416 -32.64 15.31 -1.89
N TYR A 417 -33.74 14.94 -1.22
CA TYR A 417 -34.26 13.58 -1.30
C TYR A 417 -34.72 13.20 -2.72
N LYS A 418 -35.33 14.12 -3.47
CA LYS A 418 -35.67 13.87 -4.88
C LYS A 418 -34.43 13.68 -5.75
N ARG A 419 -33.33 14.40 -5.45
CA ARG A 419 -32.05 14.20 -6.16
C ARG A 419 -31.44 12.84 -5.88
N VAL A 420 -31.62 12.25 -4.69
CA VAL A 420 -31.19 10.87 -4.39
C VAL A 420 -31.84 9.88 -5.37
N LEU A 421 -33.14 10.00 -5.64
CA LEU A 421 -33.85 9.10 -6.57
C LEU A 421 -33.31 9.13 -8.01
N ARG A 422 -32.62 10.20 -8.42
CA ARG A 422 -31.94 10.22 -9.74
C ARG A 422 -30.77 9.24 -9.82
N TYR A 423 -30.16 8.94 -8.67
CA TYR A 423 -29.00 8.05 -8.55
C TYR A 423 -29.40 6.66 -8.05
N ARG A 424 -30.43 6.57 -7.20
CA ARG A 424 -31.00 5.32 -6.69
C ARG A 424 -32.53 5.35 -6.81
N PRO A 425 -33.09 5.05 -7.99
CA PRO A 425 -34.54 5.07 -8.22
C PRO A 425 -35.33 4.13 -7.31
N ASN A 426 -34.71 3.04 -6.86
CA ASN A 426 -35.32 1.98 -6.05
C ASN A 426 -35.04 2.14 -4.55
N ASP A 427 -34.72 3.35 -4.06
CA ASP A 427 -34.49 3.59 -2.62
C ASP A 427 -35.80 3.77 -1.87
N ASP A 428 -36.29 2.70 -1.23
CA ASP A 428 -37.55 2.65 -0.50
C ASP A 428 -37.63 3.60 0.72
N ASN A 429 -36.49 4.14 1.18
CA ASN A 429 -36.47 5.07 2.29
C ASN A 429 -36.89 6.49 1.89
N ILE A 430 -36.66 6.87 0.63
CA ILE A 430 -36.96 8.22 0.15
C ILE A 430 -38.47 8.50 0.15
N PRO A 431 -39.36 7.62 -0.35
CA PRO A 431 -40.82 7.82 -0.24
C PRO A 431 -41.26 8.12 1.20
N LYS A 432 -40.78 7.34 2.18
CA LYS A 432 -41.10 7.55 3.61
C LYS A 432 -40.65 8.92 4.13
N LYS A 433 -39.47 9.39 3.71
CA LYS A 433 -38.94 10.73 4.06
C LYS A 433 -39.75 11.85 3.40
N LEU A 434 -40.17 11.67 2.14
CA LEU A 434 -41.01 12.62 1.42
C LEU A 434 -42.42 12.71 2.04
N ASP A 435 -43.00 11.57 2.45
CA ASP A 435 -44.28 11.52 3.17
C ASP A 435 -44.18 12.24 4.51
N SER A 436 -43.08 12.01 5.25
CA SER A 436 -42.83 12.71 6.52
C SER A 436 -42.78 14.23 6.33
N ILE A 437 -42.10 14.70 5.26
CA ILE A 437 -42.10 16.12 4.90
C ILE A 437 -43.53 16.62 4.58
N PHE A 438 -44.32 15.86 3.83
CA PHE A 438 -45.68 16.25 3.48
C PHE A 438 -46.55 16.45 4.72
N TRP A 439 -46.55 15.52 5.66
CA TRP A 439 -47.34 15.63 6.90
C TRP A 439 -46.91 16.80 7.77
N VAL A 440 -45.59 16.98 7.97
CA VAL A 440 -45.08 18.04 8.84
C VAL A 440 -45.29 19.43 8.22
N SER A 441 -45.06 19.59 6.91
CA SER A 441 -45.25 20.87 6.21
C SER A 441 -46.72 21.31 6.13
N ASN A 442 -47.66 20.37 6.14
CA ASN A 442 -49.10 20.66 6.04
C ASN A 442 -49.85 20.54 7.38
N ASN A 443 -49.17 20.30 8.50
CA ASN A 443 -49.80 20.03 9.79
C ASN A 443 -50.80 21.13 10.22
N LYS A 444 -50.47 22.41 10.01
CA LYS A 444 -51.40 23.52 10.32
C LYS A 444 -52.69 23.45 9.50
N ILE A 445 -52.59 23.11 8.22
CA ILE A 445 -53.74 22.97 7.32
C ILE A 445 -54.59 21.79 7.78
N PHE A 446 -53.97 20.65 8.09
CA PHE A 446 -54.68 19.48 8.60
C PHE A 446 -55.40 19.74 9.93
N ILE A 447 -54.74 20.39 10.89
CA ILE A 447 -55.37 20.78 12.17
C ILE A 447 -56.59 21.69 11.91
N THR A 448 -56.46 22.65 10.99
CA THR A 448 -57.56 23.57 10.65
C THR A 448 -58.73 22.84 10.02
N ILE A 449 -58.48 21.92 9.09
CA ILE A 449 -59.50 21.10 8.44
C ILE A 449 -60.19 20.19 9.46
N ILE A 450 -59.41 19.49 10.29
CA ILE A 450 -59.95 18.58 11.32
C ILE A 450 -60.81 19.36 12.33
N ALA A 451 -60.34 20.51 12.80
CA ALA A 451 -61.11 21.37 13.69
C ALA A 451 -62.43 21.82 13.03
N GLY A 452 -62.39 22.22 11.76
CA GLY A 452 -63.59 22.58 10.99
C GLY A 452 -64.58 21.42 10.86
N VAL A 453 -64.10 20.21 10.56
CA VAL A 453 -64.92 18.99 10.47
C VAL A 453 -65.56 18.66 11.83
N ILE A 454 -64.80 18.72 12.93
CA ILE A 454 -65.31 18.46 14.28
C ILE A 454 -66.40 19.47 14.65
N ILE A 455 -66.19 20.76 14.35
CA ILE A 455 -67.19 21.82 14.60
C ILE A 455 -68.46 21.54 13.79
N ALA A 456 -68.34 21.17 12.52
CA ALA A 456 -69.48 20.85 11.66
C ALA A 456 -70.27 19.64 12.17
N ILE A 457 -69.59 18.56 12.55
CA ILE A 457 -70.22 17.36 13.13
C ILE A 457 -70.90 17.71 14.46
N GLY A 458 -70.25 18.49 15.33
CA GLY A 458 -70.83 18.97 16.58
C GLY A 458 -72.11 19.78 16.38
N ALA A 459 -72.13 20.68 15.39
CA ALA A 459 -73.31 21.46 15.04
C ALA A 459 -74.47 20.58 14.54
N LEU A 460 -74.18 19.60 13.67
CA LEU A 460 -75.19 18.64 13.19
C LEU A 460 -75.77 17.78 14.32
N LEU A 461 -74.93 17.31 15.24
CA LEU A 461 -75.38 16.56 16.43
C LEU A 461 -76.24 17.44 17.35
N LEU A 462 -75.86 18.70 17.56
CA LEU A 462 -76.65 19.64 18.35
C LEU A 462 -78.05 19.85 17.74
N ILE A 463 -78.11 20.05 16.41
CA ILE A 463 -79.38 20.17 15.67
C ILE A 463 -80.22 18.89 15.84
N TRP A 464 -79.60 17.72 15.74
CA TRP A 464 -80.29 16.43 15.91
C TRP A 464 -80.83 16.25 17.33
N VAL A 465 -80.05 16.58 18.36
CA VAL A 465 -80.48 16.55 19.77
C VAL A 465 -81.63 17.54 20.01
N LEU A 466 -81.53 18.77 19.53
CA LEU A 466 -82.62 19.76 19.57
C LEU A 466 -83.90 19.22 18.94
N LYS A 467 -83.80 18.56 17.79
CA LYS A 467 -84.94 17.96 17.09
C LYS A 467 -85.56 16.80 17.89
N LEU A 468 -84.75 16.00 18.60
CA LEU A 468 -85.22 14.95 19.51
C LEU A 468 -85.91 15.51 20.76
N PHE A 469 -85.38 16.59 21.35
CA PHE A 469 -86.04 17.27 22.48
C PHE A 469 -87.36 17.91 22.06
N LEU A 470 -87.39 18.58 20.90
CA LEU A 470 -88.62 19.14 20.34
C LEU A 470 -89.64 18.04 20.04
N SER A 471 -89.25 16.92 19.44
CA SER A 471 -90.19 15.81 19.17
C SER A 471 -90.73 15.15 20.44
N LYS A 472 -89.93 15.04 21.51
CA LYS A 472 -90.39 14.62 22.85
C LYS A 472 -91.31 15.65 23.51
N ALA A 473 -91.03 16.95 23.37
CA ALA A 473 -91.87 18.02 23.92
C ALA A 473 -93.24 18.09 23.23
N PHE A 474 -93.29 17.85 21.91
CA PHE A 474 -94.55 17.75 21.16
C PHE A 474 -95.35 16.47 21.49
N LYS A 475 -94.68 15.32 21.74
CA LYS A 475 -95.34 14.09 22.21
C LYS A 475 -95.91 14.17 23.63
N LYS A 476 -95.56 15.19 24.42
CA LYS A 476 -96.08 15.40 25.79
C LYS A 476 -97.27 16.38 25.82
N LYS A 477 -97.64 16.96 24.67
CA LYS A 477 -98.74 17.93 24.48
C LYS A 477 -99.93 17.38 23.69
N THR A 478 -99.90 16.09 23.35
CA THR A 478 -101.00 15.28 22.84
C THR A 478 -101.25 14.16 23.84
#